data_AF-A0A3D5WI40-F1
#
_entry.id   AF-A0A3D5WI40-F1
#
_cell.length_a   1.000
_cell.length_b   1.000
_cell.length_c   1.000
_cell.angle_alpha   90.00
_cell.angle_beta   90.00
_cell.angle_gamma   90.00
#
_symmetry.space_group_name_H-M   'P 1'
#
loop_
_entity.id
_entity.type
_entity.pdbx_description
1 polymer ?
#
loop_
_entity_poly.entity_id
_entity_poly.type
_entity_poly.pdbx_seq_one_letter_code
_entity_poly.pdbx_strand_id
1 'polypeptide(L)' 'DPYASLNPRFTVGEIIEEPMIIHNMGTAHERKVIVQELIETVGLKPDHIRRYPHEFSGG' A
#
# COMPACT_ATOMS: atom_id res chain seq x y z
N ASP A 1 14.15 -13.26 4.94
CA ASP A 1 14.29 -11.86 4.53
C ASP A 1 12.90 -11.22 4.53
N PRO A 2 12.56 -10.38 5.52
CA PRO A 2 11.24 -9.76 5.60
C PRO A 2 11.00 -8.71 4.50
N TYR A 3 12.03 -8.30 3.74
CA TYR A 3 11.88 -7.44 2.56
C TYR A 3 11.46 -8.22 1.31
N ALA A 4 11.58 -9.55 1.32
CA ALA A 4 11.26 -10.41 0.18
C ALA A 4 9.76 -10.70 0.02
N SER A 5 8.90 -10.18 0.89
CA SER A 5 7.44 -10.38 0.84
C SER A 5 6.69 -9.34 -0.01
N LEU A 6 7.32 -8.20 -0.33
CA LEU A 6 6.71 -7.14 -1.13
C LEU A 6 7.19 -7.24 -2.59
N ASN A 7 6.24 -7.40 -3.52
CA ASN A 7 6.57 -7.44 -4.94
C ASN A 7 7.04 -6.04 -5.41
N PRO A 8 8.29 -5.89 -5.86
CA PRO A 8 8.87 -4.58 -6.15
C PRO A 8 8.28 -3.89 -7.39
N ARG A 9 7.43 -4.59 -8.15
CA ARG A 9 6.76 -4.04 -9.34
C ARG A 9 5.52 -3.21 -9.03
N PHE A 10 5.02 -3.31 -7.80
CA PHE A 10 3.82 -2.60 -7.36
C PHE A 10 4.20 -1.53 -6.35
N THR A 11 3.45 -0.43 -6.38
CA THR A 11 3.49 0.60 -5.34
C THR A 11 2.97 0.04 -4.02
N VAL A 12 3.34 0.66 -2.91
CA VAL A 12 2.86 0.27 -1.58
C VAL A 12 1.33 0.35 -1.52
N GLY A 13 0.71 1.34 -2.15
CA GLY A 13 -0.75 1.46 -2.23
C GLY A 13 -1.40 0.27 -2.94
N GLU A 14 -0.84 -0.17 -4.08
CA GLU A 14 -1.35 -1.34 -4.82
C GLU A 14 -1.19 -2.63 -4.01
N ILE A 15 -0.08 -2.79 -3.29
CA ILE A 15 0.15 -3.97 -2.45
C ILE A 15 -0.85 -4.02 -1.29
N ILE A 16 -1.21 -2.88 -0.70
CA ILE A 16 -2.21 -2.80 0.36
C ILE A 16 -3.64 -3.00 -0.21
N GLU A 17 -3.90 -2.52 -1.44
CA GLU A 17 -5.21 -2.66 -2.08
C GLU A 17 -5.49 -4.08 -2.58
N GLU A 18 -4.47 -4.81 -3.03
CA GLU A 18 -4.60 -6.12 -3.68
C GLU A 18 -5.45 -7.14 -2.86
N PRO A 19 -5.25 -7.34 -1.56
CA PRO A 19 -6.08 -8.24 -0.76
C PRO A 19 -7.56 -7.83 -0.78
N MET A 20 -7.86 -6.54 -0.74
CA MET A 20 -9.23 -6.04 -0.77
C MET A 20 -9.90 -6.31 -2.12
N ILE A 21 -9.15 -6.23 -3.23
CA ILE A 21 -9.63 -6.59 -4.56
C ILE A 21 -9.91 -8.10 -4.63
N ILE A 22 -8.96 -8.93 -4.20
CA ILE A 22 -9.07 -10.40 -4.22
C ILE A 22 -10.31 -10.88 -3.43
N HIS A 23 -10.61 -10.22 -2.32
CA HIS A 23 -11.73 -10.55 -1.45
C HIS A 23 -13.03 -9.78 -1.77
N ASN A 24 -13.09 -9.04 -2.88
CA ASN A 24 -14.25 -8.23 -3.30
C ASN A 24 -14.73 -7.25 -2.20
N MET A 25 -13.81 -6.65 -1.47
CA MET A 25 -14.09 -5.72 -0.38
C MET A 25 -14.33 -4.31 -0.91
N GLY A 26 -15.58 -3.85 -0.81
CA GLY A 26 -15.98 -2.48 -1.12
C GLY A 26 -15.77 -2.05 -2.58
N THR A 27 -16.12 -0.80 -2.84
CA THR A 27 -15.89 -0.10 -4.10
C THR A 27 -14.44 0.38 -4.21
N ALA A 28 -14.00 0.75 -5.42
CA ALA A 28 -12.68 1.35 -5.62
C ALA A 28 -12.45 2.62 -4.79
N HIS A 29 -13.51 3.40 -4.55
CA HIS A 29 -13.42 4.60 -3.71
C HIS A 29 -13.19 4.24 -2.24
N GLU A 30 -13.97 3.30 -1.69
CA GLU A 30 -13.84 2.86 -0.29
C GLU A 30 -12.47 2.23 -0.02
N ARG A 31 -11.97 1.39 -0.94
CA ARG A 31 -10.62 0.83 -0.81
C ARG A 31 -9.55 1.90 -0.80
N LYS A 32 -9.66 2.92 -1.66
CA LYS A 32 -8.70 4.03 -1.68
C LYS A 32 -8.66 4.78 -0.36
N VAL A 33 -9.82 5.00 0.27
CA VAL A 33 -9.90 5.60 1.61
C VAL A 33 -9.21 4.71 2.65
N ILE A 34 -9.48 3.41 2.65
CA ILE A 34 -8.83 2.45 3.56
C ILE A 34 -7.31 2.44 3.38
N VAL A 35 -6.82 2.39 2.14
CA VAL A 35 -5.37 2.42 1.86
C VAL A 35 -4.74 3.70 2.42
N GLN A 36 -5.39 4.85 2.24
CA GLN A 36 -4.90 6.13 2.76
C GLN A 36 -4.83 6.11 4.30
N GLU A 37 -5.89 5.65 4.97
CA GLU A 37 -5.95 5.56 6.44
C GLU A 37 -4.87 4.62 6.99
N LEU A 38 -4.62 3.48 6.34
CA LEU A 38 -3.59 2.53 6.77
C LEU A 38 -2.18 3.13 6.68
N ILE A 39 -1.91 3.89 5.62
CA ILE A 39 -0.63 4.59 5.41
C ILE A 39 -0.43 5.67 6.48
N GLU A 40 -1.46 6.47 6.75
CA GLU A 40 -1.41 7.49 7.80
C GLU A 40 -1.22 6.87 9.20
N THR A 41 -1.86 5.72 9.46
CA THR A 41 -1.76 4.98 10.73
C THR A 41 -0.32 4.55 11.05
N VAL A 42 0.47 4.21 10.03
CA VAL A 42 1.89 3.84 10.20
C VAL A 42 2.84 5.04 10.12
N GLY A 43 2.31 6.27 10.14
CA GLY A 43 3.09 7.52 10.15
C GLY A 43 3.62 7.94 8.77
N LEU A 44 3.11 7.35 7.69
CA LEU A 44 3.48 7.71 6.32
C LEU A 44 2.52 8.77 5.77
N LYS A 45 3.02 9.61 4.85
CA LYS A 45 2.20 10.63 4.20
C LYS A 45 1.32 9.98 3.11
N PRO A 46 0.13 10.53 2.80
CA PRO A 46 -0.72 10.00 1.72
C PRO A 46 0.00 9.84 0.37
N ASP A 47 0.92 10.74 0.04
CA ASP A 47 1.72 10.64 -1.19
C ASP A 47 2.62 9.40 -1.27
N HIS A 48 2.93 8.77 -0.13
CA HIS A 48 3.73 7.55 -0.07
C HIS A 48 3.00 6.33 -0.66
N ILE A 49 1.68 6.39 -0.87
CA ILE A 49 0.92 5.30 -1.50
C ILE A 49 1.44 5.00 -2.92
N ARG A 50 2.02 6.01 -3.58
CA ARG A 50 2.55 5.92 -4.95
C ARG A 50 4.00 5.47 -5.02
N ARG A 51 4.66 5.26 -3.87
CA ARG A 51 6.05 4.84 -3.80
C ARG A 51 6.18 3.32 -3.86
N TYR A 52 7.27 2.85 -4.40
CA TYR A 52 7.67 1.45 -4.41
C TYR A 52 8.36 1.05 -3.09
N PRO A 53 8.32 -0.23 -2.69
CA PRO A 53 8.94 -0.70 -1.45
C PRO A 53 10.40 -0.30 -1.27
N HIS A 54 11.20 -0.31 -2.35
CA HIS A 54 12.62 0.02 -2.30
C HIS A 54 12.89 1.51 -2.02
N GLU A 55 11.91 2.39 -2.22
CA GLU A 55 12.03 3.83 -1.93
C GLU A 55 11.96 4.14 -0.42
N PHE A 56 11.70 3.13 0.43
CA PHE A 56 11.72 3.25 1.88
C PHE A 56 13.00 2.70 2.51
N SER A 57 13.79 1.92 1.77
CA SER A 57 14.96 1.18 2.30
C SER A 57 16.23 2.05 2.47
N GLY A 58 16.17 3.34 2.11
CA GLY A 58 17.30 4.28 2.17
C GLY A 58 17.27 5.27 3.34
N GLY A 59 16.38 5.07 4.32
CA GLY A 59 16.23 5.92 5.51
C GLY A 59 16.65 5.22 6.80
#